data_AF-A0A817U6A8-F1
#
_entry.id   AF-A0A817U6A8-F1
#
_cell.length_a   1.000
_cell.length_b   1.000
_cell.length_c   1.000
_cell.angle_alpha   90.00
_cell.angle_beta   90.00
_cell.angle_gamma   90.00
#
_symmetry.space_group_name_H-M   'P 1'
#
loop_
_entity.id
_entity.type
_entity.pdbx_description
1 polymer ?
#
loop_
_entity_poly.entity_id
_entity_poly.type
_entity_poly.pdbx_seq_one_letter_code
_entity_poly.pdbx_strand_id
1 'polypeptide(L)'
;MGCSIFQKQIEIIQGSTDNIIISSKYQQLDNLSQSLKQSLHECFICLNEEKQLACMPCGHLCACVPCGYAIHSCPICRQKIQYFIRTF
;
A
#
# COMPACT_ATOMS: atom_id res chain seq x y z
N MET A 1 12.88 -43.83 10.79
CA MET A 1 13.68 -42.62 10.51
C MET A 1 13.01 -41.86 9.36
N GLY A 2 11.99 -41.06 9.68
CA GLY A 2 11.32 -40.22 8.68
C GLY A 2 12.06 -38.90 8.60
N CYS A 3 12.83 -38.69 7.52
CA CYS A 3 13.50 -37.42 7.28
C CYS A 3 12.57 -36.50 6.50
N SER A 4 12.31 -35.34 7.09
CA SER A 4 11.67 -34.14 6.55
C SER A 4 12.29 -33.65 5.24
N ILE A 5 11.52 -32.88 4.45
CA ILE A 5 11.83 -31.51 3.98
C ILE A 5 11.11 -31.19 2.64
N PHE A 6 10.02 -30.43 2.77
CA PHE A 6 9.56 -29.29 1.96
C PHE A 6 9.40 -29.39 0.43
N GLN A 7 8.14 -29.20 0.03
CA GLN A 7 7.66 -28.52 -1.17
C GLN A 7 8.58 -27.36 -1.61
N LYS A 8 9.25 -27.54 -2.74
CA LYS A 8 9.80 -26.52 -3.65
C LYS A 8 9.75 -27.18 -5.03
N GLN A 9 9.30 -26.58 -6.11
CA GLN A 9 8.79 -25.27 -6.47
C GLN A 9 7.86 -25.53 -7.67
N ILE A 10 6.89 -24.65 -7.92
CA ILE A 10 6.04 -24.73 -9.12
C ILE A 10 6.95 -24.67 -10.35
N GLU A 11 7.08 -25.80 -11.04
CA GLU A 11 7.83 -25.89 -12.30
C GLU A 11 7.03 -25.20 -13.40
N ILE A 12 7.70 -24.25 -14.05
CA ILE A 12 7.26 -23.57 -15.26
C ILE A 12 7.19 -24.62 -16.37
N ILE A 13 5.97 -25.01 -16.75
CA ILE A 13 5.74 -26.01 -17.81
C ILE A 13 6.25 -25.44 -19.13
N GLN A 14 7.24 -26.12 -19.70
CA GLN A 14 7.80 -25.88 -21.03
C GLN A 14 6.77 -26.31 -22.09
N GLY A 15 6.28 -25.37 -22.89
CA GLY A 15 5.32 -25.62 -23.96
C GLY A 15 5.18 -24.45 -24.94
N SER A 16 6.02 -24.49 -25.97
CA SER A 16 6.03 -23.70 -27.21
C SER A 16 4.67 -23.17 -27.74
N THR A 17 4.49 -21.85 -27.73
CA THR A 17 4.39 -20.88 -28.87
C THR A 17 3.66 -19.65 -28.34
N ASP A 18 4.43 -18.66 -27.88
CA ASP A 18 4.09 -17.21 -27.80
C ASP A 18 5.15 -16.54 -26.92
N ASN A 19 6.39 -16.52 -27.41
CA ASN A 19 7.40 -15.62 -26.88
C ASN A 19 6.90 -14.19 -27.12
N ILE A 20 6.51 -13.46 -26.05
CA ILE A 20 6.78 -12.01 -25.77
C ILE A 20 5.68 -11.31 -24.91
N ILE A 21 4.47 -11.85 -24.72
CA ILE A 21 3.40 -11.11 -23.99
C ILE A 21 3.41 -11.33 -22.47
N ILE A 22 3.96 -12.46 -22.00
CA ILE A 22 3.88 -12.86 -20.59
C ILE A 22 4.85 -12.05 -19.71
N SER A 23 6.10 -11.86 -20.13
CA SER A 23 7.12 -11.11 -19.37
C SER A 23 6.75 -9.63 -19.16
N SER A 24 6.23 -8.97 -20.20
CA SER A 24 5.82 -7.57 -20.13
C SER A 24 4.63 -7.36 -19.20
N LYS A 25 3.66 -8.28 -19.19
CA LYS A 25 2.49 -8.23 -18.30
C LYS A 25 2.84 -8.39 -16.83
N TYR A 26 3.75 -9.30 -16.47
CA TYR A 26 4.23 -9.45 -15.08
C TYR A 26 5.02 -8.23 -14.61
N GLN A 27 5.91 -7.71 -15.48
CA GLN A 27 6.70 -6.52 -15.15
C GLN A 27 5.83 -5.27 -14.94
N GLN A 28 4.75 -5.12 -15.72
CA GLN A 28 3.75 -4.06 -15.48
C GLN A 28 3.01 -4.23 -14.15
N LEU A 29 2.70 -5.47 -13.76
CA LEU A 29 2.05 -5.76 -12.49
C LEU A 29 2.94 -5.36 -11.30
N ASP A 30 4.24 -5.67 -11.39
CA ASP A 30 5.21 -5.32 -10.35
C ASP A 30 5.38 -3.81 -10.21
N ASN A 31 5.53 -3.10 -11.33
CA ASN A 31 5.61 -1.63 -11.34
C ASN A 31 4.35 -1.00 -10.72
N LEU A 32 3.16 -1.46 -11.11
CA LEU A 32 1.91 -0.98 -10.53
C LEU A 32 1.85 -1.27 -9.02
N SER A 33 2.28 -2.47 -8.60
CA SER A 33 2.30 -2.83 -7.18
C SER A 33 3.22 -1.92 -6.36
N GLN A 34 4.36 -1.52 -6.92
CA GLN A 34 5.29 -0.59 -6.28
C GLN A 34 4.71 0.81 -6.20
N SER A 35 4.10 1.32 -7.28
CA SER A 35 3.43 2.62 -7.28
C SER A 35 2.27 2.67 -6.27
N LEU A 36 1.48 1.60 -6.16
CA LEU A 36 0.42 1.50 -5.15
C LEU A 36 0.98 1.47 -3.73
N LYS A 37 2.09 0.78 -3.49
CA LYS A 37 2.75 0.81 -2.18
C LYS A 37 3.20 2.21 -1.80
N GLN A 38 3.75 2.98 -2.75
CA GLN A 38 4.18 4.35 -2.48
C GLN A 38 2.99 5.25 -2.07
N SER A 39 1.88 5.18 -2.81
CA SER A 39 0.69 5.99 -2.50
C SER A 39 0.03 5.63 -1.16
N LEU A 40 0.23 4.39 -0.68
CA LEU A 40 -0.19 3.98 0.66
C LEU A 40 0.57 4.69 1.79
N HIS A 41 1.69 5.38 1.53
CA HIS A 41 2.40 6.18 2.54
C HIS A 41 2.13 7.69 2.44
N GLU A 42 1.69 8.19 1.28
CA GLU A 42 1.48 9.62 1.02
C GLU A 42 0.18 10.18 1.62
N CYS A 43 0.20 11.43 2.04
CA CYS A 43 -0.95 12.15 2.58
C CYS A 43 -2.10 12.16 1.57
N PHE A 44 -3.30 11.72 1.99
CA PHE A 44 -4.48 11.67 1.11
C PHE A 44 -4.99 13.05 0.66
N ILE A 45 -4.45 14.13 1.23
CA ILE A 45 -4.90 15.49 0.98
C ILE A 45 -3.96 16.18 -0.02
N CYS A 46 -2.65 16.20 0.24
CA CYS A 46 -1.69 16.88 -0.63
C CYS A 46 -0.96 15.95 -1.60
N LEU A 47 -0.97 14.63 -1.36
CA LEU A 47 -0.24 13.63 -2.16
C LEU A 47 1.25 13.95 -2.34
N ASN A 48 1.86 14.63 -1.36
CA ASN A 48 3.23 15.13 -1.45
C ASN A 48 4.09 14.75 -0.25
N GLU A 49 3.52 14.77 0.95
CA GLU A 49 4.22 14.42 2.19
C GLU A 49 3.70 13.09 2.75
N GLU A 50 4.50 12.40 3.57
CA GLU A 50 4.08 11.18 4.23
C GLU A 50 3.00 11.42 5.29
N LYS A 51 2.17 10.40 5.51
CA LYS A 51 1.17 10.39 6.57
C LYS A 51 1.85 10.30 7.93
N GLN A 52 1.51 11.25 8.81
CA GLN A 52 2.05 11.32 10.17
C GLN A 52 0.96 11.48 11.23
N LEU A 53 -0.29 11.69 10.84
CA LEU A 53 -1.40 11.95 11.76
C LEU A 53 -2.50 10.90 11.64
N ALA A 54 -2.75 10.22 12.76
CA ALA A 54 -3.91 9.36 12.95
C ALA A 54 -5.10 10.16 13.51
N CYS A 55 -6.25 10.06 12.85
CA CYS A 55 -7.49 10.74 13.25
C CYS A 55 -8.14 10.03 14.44
N MET A 56 -8.37 10.71 15.56
CA MET A 56 -9.10 10.12 16.69
C MET A 56 -10.56 10.56 16.74
N PRO A 57 -11.50 9.65 17.07
CA PRO A 57 -11.26 8.31 17.62
C PRO A 57 -11.22 7.16 16.59
N CYS A 58 -11.34 7.42 15.28
CA CYS A 58 -11.45 6.36 14.27
C CYS A 58 -10.12 5.64 13.96
N GLY A 59 -8.98 6.18 14.36
CA GLY A 59 -7.65 5.59 14.23
C GLY A 59 -7.01 5.65 12.84
N HIS A 60 -7.69 6.20 11.84
CA HIS A 60 -7.18 6.21 10.46
C HIS A 60 -5.99 7.16 10.30
N LEU A 61 -4.84 6.63 9.89
CA LEU A 61 -3.64 7.36 9.50
C LEU A 61 -3.81 7.85 8.05
N CYS A 62 -4.00 9.15 7.85
CA CYS A 62 -4.39 9.66 6.54
C CYS A 62 -3.84 11.03 6.12
N ALA A 63 -3.24 11.80 7.04
CA ALA A 63 -2.77 13.15 6.77
C ALA A 63 -1.31 13.38 7.20
N CYS A 64 -0.59 14.26 6.50
CA CYS A 64 0.64 14.86 6.98
C CYS A 64 0.33 15.96 8.02
N VAL A 65 1.35 16.45 8.73
CA VAL A 65 1.19 17.48 9.77
C VAL A 65 0.53 18.76 9.24
N PRO A 66 1.00 19.38 8.13
CA PRO A 66 0.39 20.60 7.60
C PRO A 66 -1.09 20.43 7.23
N CYS A 67 -1.43 19.33 6.56
CA CYS A 67 -2.81 19.09 6.12
C CYS A 67 -3.76 18.77 7.28
N GLY A 68 -3.25 18.21 8.38
CA GLY A 68 -4.05 17.93 9.58
C GLY A 68 -4.73 19.16 10.17
N TYR A 69 -4.09 20.34 10.08
CA TYR A 69 -4.66 21.60 10.57
C TYR A 69 -5.86 22.09 9.75
N ALA A 70 -6.02 21.63 8.51
CA ALA A 70 -7.06 22.09 7.59
C ALA A 70 -8.32 21.21 7.59
N ILE A 71 -8.35 20.11 8.36
CA ILE A 71 -9.43 19.13 8.32
C ILE A 71 -10.08 18.90 9.70
N HIS A 72 -11.39 18.66 9.68
CA HIS A 72 -12.18 18.39 10.89
C HIS A 72 -12.92 17.04 10.87
N SER A 73 -12.86 16.32 9.75
CA SER A 73 -13.44 14.99 9.56
C SER A 73 -12.43 14.09 8.85
N CYS A 74 -12.39 12.82 9.24
CA CYS A 74 -11.47 11.85 8.66
C CYS A 74 -11.77 11.66 7.16
N PRO A 75 -10.80 11.86 6.25
CA PRO A 75 -10.98 11.64 4.82
C PRO A 75 -11.40 10.21 4.44
N ILE A 76 -11.08 9.22 5.27
CA ILE A 76 -11.35 7.81 4.99
C ILE A 76 -12.78 7.42 5.38
N CYS A 77 -13.17 7.66 6.63
CA CYS A 77 -14.45 7.20 7.19
C CYS A 77 -15.45 8.32 7.48
N ARG A 78 -15.08 9.58 7.21
CA ARG A 78 -15.89 10.81 7.42
C ARG A 78 -16.26 11.10 8.87
N GLN A 79 -15.78 10.32 9.83
CA GLN A 79 -15.98 10.55 11.26
C GLN A 79 -15.33 11.86 11.70
N LYS A 80 -16.03 12.63 12.54
CA LYS A 80 -15.51 13.90 13.11
C LYS A 80 -14.24 13.63 13.92
N ILE A 81 -13.22 14.45 13.68
CA ILE A 81 -11.93 14.36 14.35
C ILE A 81 -12.01 15.16 15.65
N GLN A 82 -11.64 14.51 16.76
CA GLN A 82 -11.54 15.16 18.07
C GLN A 82 -10.12 15.67 18.32
N TYR A 83 -9.12 14.86 17.98
CA TYR A 83 -7.71 15.19 18.06
C TYR A 83 -6.91 14.28 17.12
N PHE A 84 -5.64 14.61 16.91
CA PHE A 84 -4.71 13.78 16.15
C PHE A 84 -3.66 13.16 17.07
N ILE A 85 -3.21 11.95 16.73
CA ILE A 85 -2.00 11.36 17.29
C ILE A 85 -0.94 11.36 16.20
N ARG A 86 0.25 11.88 16.53
CA ARG A 86 1.39 11.87 15.61
C ARG A 86 2.11 10.52 15.68
N THR A 87 2.26 9.87 14.53
CA THR A 87 3.04 8.64 14.36
C THR A 87 4.47 8.98 13.89
N PHE A 88 5.43 8.15 14.28
CA PHE A 88 6.86 8.30 14.00
C PHE A 88 7.33 7.39 12.87
#